data_AF-A0A1I4IDX1-F1
#
_entry.id   AF-A0A1I4IDX1-F1
#
_cell.length_a   1.000
_cell.length_b   1.000
_cell.length_c   1.000
_cell.angle_alpha   90.00
_cell.angle_beta   90.00
_cell.angle_gamma   90.00
#
_symmetry.space_group_name_H-M   'P 1'
#
loop_
_entity.id
_entity.type
_entity.pdbx_description
1 polymer ?
#
loop_
_entity_poly.entity_id
_entity_poly.type
_entity_poly.pdbx_seq_one_letter_code
_entity_poly.pdbx_strand_id
1 'polypeptide(L)'
;MTYVVDFENVSTVGLESSPVVDALAGLRANEARYYRNKYDHAFTVGSAEEEREAIERVARILEEERGIVIASPALEATDFVVDGIRMTYVFYESGLSINVMYTLAEGGKRAVGLKLSEGMEVPEELSAFKFARQKSRLAGTIRGSFFVIKGEY
;
A
#
# COMPACT_ATOMS: atom_id res chain seq x y z
N MET A 1 -15.71 -2.88 -8.41
CA MET A 1 -16.43 -3.71 -7.45
C MET A 1 -15.41 -4.20 -6.44
N THR A 2 -15.62 -3.91 -5.17
CA THR A 2 -14.77 -4.39 -4.08
C THR A 2 -14.73 -5.92 -4.03
N TYR A 3 -13.56 -6.50 -3.84
CA TYR A 3 -13.40 -7.96 -3.73
C TYR A 3 -12.30 -8.36 -2.74
N VAL A 4 -12.37 -9.59 -2.23
CA VAL A 4 -11.37 -10.15 -1.31
C VAL A 4 -10.15 -10.62 -2.12
N VAL A 5 -8.96 -10.20 -1.70
CA VAL A 5 -7.71 -10.64 -2.33
C VAL A 5 -7.39 -12.08 -1.91
N ASP A 6 -7.44 -13.00 -2.87
CA ASP A 6 -6.98 -14.39 -2.71
C ASP A 6 -5.44 -14.44 -2.81
N PHE A 7 -4.78 -14.77 -1.70
CA PHE A 7 -3.32 -14.91 -1.65
C PHE A 7 -2.83 -16.33 -1.93
N GLU A 8 -3.72 -17.32 -2.03
CA GLU A 8 -3.41 -18.68 -2.46
C GLU A 8 -3.38 -18.74 -3.99
N ASN A 9 -4.32 -18.06 -4.65
CA ASN A 9 -4.40 -17.93 -6.10
C ASN A 9 -4.20 -16.46 -6.52
N VAL A 10 -2.94 -16.03 -6.60
CA VAL A 10 -2.58 -14.64 -6.91
C VAL A 10 -3.16 -14.24 -8.28
N SER A 11 -4.05 -13.24 -8.25
CA SER A 11 -4.69 -12.66 -9.44
C SER A 11 -4.11 -11.28 -9.75
N THR A 12 -4.01 -10.95 -11.03
CA THR A 12 -3.58 -9.64 -11.55
C THR A 12 -4.75 -8.70 -11.81
N VAL A 13 -5.99 -9.14 -11.56
CA VAL A 13 -7.19 -8.33 -11.83
C VAL A 13 -7.11 -6.99 -11.10
N GLY A 14 -7.50 -5.91 -11.77
CA GLY A 14 -7.44 -4.54 -11.29
C GLY A 14 -6.06 -3.88 -11.36
N LEU A 15 -5.00 -4.62 -11.74
CA LEU A 15 -3.62 -4.14 -11.79
C LEU A 15 -2.99 -4.25 -13.18
N GLU A 16 -3.77 -4.64 -14.20
CA GLU A 16 -3.29 -5.08 -15.50
C GLU A 16 -2.53 -4.01 -16.29
N SER A 17 -2.75 -2.73 -16.00
CA SER A 17 -2.01 -1.64 -16.63
C SER A 17 -0.59 -1.44 -16.08
N SER A 18 -0.25 -2.08 -14.96
CA SER A 18 1.08 -2.00 -14.38
C SER A 18 2.14 -2.71 -15.26
N PRO A 19 3.30 -2.10 -15.52
CA PRO A 19 4.40 -2.75 -16.23
C PRO A 19 5.06 -3.87 -15.41
N VAL A 20 4.77 -3.95 -14.11
CA VAL A 20 5.27 -4.98 -13.18
C VAL A 20 4.11 -5.73 -12.52
N VAL A 21 3.05 -5.97 -13.28
CA VAL A 21 1.76 -6.49 -12.80
C VAL A 21 1.87 -7.73 -11.91
N ASP A 22 2.66 -8.74 -12.28
CA ASP A 22 2.81 -9.97 -11.50
C ASP A 22 3.45 -9.69 -10.12
N ALA A 23 4.46 -8.82 -10.08
CA ALA A 23 5.14 -8.45 -8.84
C ALA A 23 4.23 -7.58 -7.94
N LEU A 24 3.44 -6.68 -8.53
CA LEU A 24 2.48 -5.85 -7.80
C LEU A 24 1.32 -6.68 -7.24
N ALA A 25 0.77 -7.59 -8.05
CA ALA A 25 -0.24 -8.55 -7.61
C ALA A 25 0.28 -9.44 -6.47
N GLY A 26 1.53 -9.90 -6.59
CA GLY A 26 2.24 -10.63 -5.55
C GLY A 26 2.43 -9.84 -4.26
N LEU A 27 2.74 -8.54 -4.38
CA LEU A 27 2.85 -7.62 -3.24
C LEU A 27 1.50 -7.42 -2.55
N ARG A 28 0.43 -7.16 -3.31
CA ARG A 28 -0.96 -7.09 -2.81
C ARG A 28 -1.37 -8.37 -2.09
N ALA A 29 -1.11 -9.53 -2.68
CA ALA A 29 -1.36 -10.84 -2.06
C ALA A 29 -0.53 -11.06 -0.78
N ASN A 30 0.72 -10.58 -0.75
CA ASN A 30 1.55 -10.66 0.46
C ASN A 30 0.96 -9.86 1.62
N GLU A 31 0.40 -8.68 1.36
CA GLU A 31 -0.32 -7.90 2.38
C GLU A 31 -1.57 -8.64 2.85
N ALA A 32 -2.38 -9.15 1.93
CA ALA A 32 -3.60 -9.90 2.26
C ALA A 32 -3.30 -11.10 3.17
N ARG A 33 -2.26 -11.89 2.85
CA ARG A 33 -1.80 -13.01 3.69
C ARG A 33 -1.38 -12.55 5.09
N TYR A 34 -0.68 -11.42 5.20
CA TYR A 34 -0.26 -10.90 6.50
C TYR A 34 -1.47 -10.58 7.38
N TYR A 35 -2.48 -9.89 6.85
CA TYR A 35 -3.69 -9.56 7.62
C TYR A 35 -4.51 -10.78 7.98
N ARG A 36 -4.63 -11.74 7.06
CA ARG A 36 -5.30 -13.02 7.35
C ARG A 36 -4.61 -13.76 8.49
N ASN A 37 -3.29 -13.93 8.41
CA ASN A 37 -2.55 -14.72 9.39
C ASN A 37 -2.43 -14.05 10.75
N LYS A 38 -2.28 -12.72 10.78
CA LYS A 38 -2.03 -11.98 12.02
C LYS A 38 -3.31 -11.56 12.74
N TYR A 39 -4.35 -11.22 11.99
CA TYR A 39 -5.57 -10.60 12.55
C TYR A 39 -6.86 -11.35 12.20
N ASP A 40 -6.78 -12.47 11.47
CA ASP A 40 -7.94 -13.16 10.88
C ASP A 40 -8.80 -12.24 9.99
N HIS A 41 -8.21 -11.18 9.45
CA HIS A 41 -8.91 -10.17 8.65
C HIS A 41 -8.88 -10.52 7.15
N ALA A 42 -10.04 -10.43 6.50
CA ALA A 42 -10.16 -10.58 5.06
C ALA A 42 -9.82 -9.26 4.36
N PHE A 43 -8.66 -9.20 3.71
CA PHE A 43 -8.19 -8.00 3.01
C PHE A 43 -8.93 -7.84 1.69
N THR A 44 -9.72 -6.78 1.58
CA THR A 44 -10.44 -6.41 0.35
C THR A 44 -9.78 -5.23 -0.34
N VAL A 45 -9.98 -5.10 -1.65
CA VAL A 45 -9.59 -3.93 -2.44
C VAL A 45 -10.75 -3.49 -3.33
N GLY A 46 -10.88 -2.19 -3.56
CA GLY A 46 -11.78 -1.58 -4.54
C GLY A 46 -11.01 -0.79 -5.59
N SER A 47 -11.68 -0.43 -6.69
CA SER A 47 -11.07 0.38 -7.73
C SER A 47 -10.74 1.78 -7.22
N ALA A 48 -9.86 2.50 -7.93
CA ALA A 48 -9.55 3.89 -7.57
C ALA A 48 -10.76 4.84 -7.55
N GLU A 49 -11.81 4.55 -8.33
CA GLU A 49 -13.05 5.31 -8.32
C GLU A 49 -13.88 5.04 -7.06
N GLU A 50 -13.99 3.77 -6.67
CA GLU A 50 -14.75 3.34 -5.49
C GLU A 50 -14.07 3.81 -4.20
N GLU A 51 -12.74 3.81 -4.17
CA GLU A 51 -11.91 4.05 -2.99
C GLU A 51 -11.29 5.45 -2.98
N ARG A 52 -11.97 6.42 -3.62
CA ARG A 52 -11.47 7.78 -3.81
C ARG A 52 -11.09 8.47 -2.50
N GLU A 53 -11.89 8.31 -1.44
CA GLU A 53 -11.62 8.91 -0.13
C GLU A 53 -10.34 8.35 0.52
N ALA A 54 -10.09 7.05 0.37
CA ALA A 54 -8.87 6.40 0.86
C ALA A 54 -7.63 6.96 0.16
N ILE A 55 -7.71 7.12 -1.17
CA ILE A 55 -6.63 7.67 -2.00
C ILE A 55 -6.35 9.12 -1.63
N GLU A 56 -7.39 9.95 -1.54
CA GLU A 56 -7.27 11.37 -1.17
C GLU A 56 -6.67 11.55 0.22
N ARG A 57 -7.05 10.70 1.18
CA ARG A 57 -6.46 10.71 2.52
C ARG A 57 -4.96 10.40 2.48
N VAL A 58 -4.55 9.36 1.75
CA VAL A 58 -3.12 9.01 1.61
C VAL A 58 -2.36 10.14 0.91
N ALA A 59 -2.91 10.71 -0.16
CA ALA A 59 -2.31 11.83 -0.89
C ALA A 59 -2.09 13.04 0.03
N ARG A 60 -3.11 13.42 0.81
CA ARG A 60 -3.03 14.52 1.77
C ARG A 60 -1.92 14.30 2.81
N ILE A 61 -1.82 13.09 3.37
CA ILE A 61 -0.77 12.76 4.35
C ILE A 61 0.62 12.87 3.73
N LEU A 62 0.82 12.35 2.52
CA LEU A 62 2.10 12.40 1.82
C LEU A 62 2.54 13.84 1.53
N GLU A 63 1.61 14.66 1.06
CA GLU A 63 1.87 16.06 0.71
C GLU A 63 2.17 16.89 1.96
N GLU A 64 1.32 16.83 2.99
CA GLU A 64 1.49 17.65 4.19
C GLU A 64 2.72 17.23 5.05
N GLU A 65 3.04 15.93 5.12
CA GLU A 65 4.16 15.45 5.94
C GLU A 65 5.53 15.60 5.27
N ARG A 66 5.57 15.50 3.93
CA ARG A 66 6.82 15.35 3.18
C ARG A 66 6.86 16.06 1.84
N GLY A 67 5.79 16.74 1.41
CA GLY A 67 5.71 17.37 0.09
C GLY A 67 5.76 16.34 -1.05
N ILE A 68 5.31 15.11 -0.80
CA ILE A 68 5.34 14.03 -1.78
C ILE A 68 4.02 14.02 -2.53
N VAL A 69 4.11 14.09 -3.87
CA VAL A 69 2.99 13.87 -4.79
C VAL A 69 3.36 12.69 -5.68
N ILE A 70 2.57 11.62 -5.63
CA ILE A 70 2.82 10.43 -6.44
C ILE A 70 2.35 10.69 -7.87
N ALA A 71 3.26 10.58 -8.83
CA ALA A 71 2.95 10.84 -10.24
C ALA A 71 2.18 9.68 -10.89
N SER A 72 2.37 8.46 -10.41
CA SER A 72 1.71 7.27 -10.95
C SER A 72 0.22 7.24 -10.61
N PRO A 73 -0.66 6.81 -11.53
CA PRO A 73 -2.08 6.61 -11.23
C PRO A 73 -2.30 5.56 -10.13
N ALA A 74 -3.22 5.83 -9.22
CA ALA A 74 -3.74 4.80 -8.32
C ALA A 74 -4.64 3.84 -9.10
N LEU A 75 -4.49 2.54 -8.87
CA LEU A 75 -5.32 1.51 -9.50
C LEU A 75 -6.36 0.97 -8.53
N GLU A 76 -5.94 0.68 -7.31
CA GLU A 76 -6.78 0.14 -6.26
C GLU A 76 -6.41 0.71 -4.89
N ALA A 77 -7.38 0.70 -3.98
CA ALA A 77 -7.16 1.05 -2.59
C ALA A 77 -8.05 0.24 -1.65
N THR A 78 -7.82 0.43 -0.36
CA THR A 78 -8.65 -0.14 0.71
C THR A 78 -8.45 0.64 2.00
N ASP A 79 -9.50 0.73 2.81
CA ASP A 79 -9.48 1.35 4.14
C ASP A 79 -10.26 0.46 5.11
N PHE A 80 -9.62 0.08 6.22
CA PHE A 80 -10.24 -0.78 7.22
C PHE A 80 -9.64 -0.53 8.61
N VAL A 81 -10.40 -0.89 9.64
CA VAL A 81 -9.93 -0.87 11.03
C VAL A 81 -9.67 -2.29 11.49
N VAL A 82 -8.49 -2.54 12.03
CA VAL A 82 -8.12 -3.81 12.64
C VAL A 82 -7.32 -3.55 13.92
N ASP A 83 -7.70 -4.19 15.02
CA ASP A 83 -6.99 -4.10 16.31
C ASP A 83 -6.74 -2.64 16.76
N GLY A 84 -7.75 -1.76 16.58
CA GLY A 84 -7.65 -0.34 16.96
C GLY A 84 -6.76 0.52 16.04
N ILE A 85 -6.34 -0.02 14.89
CA ILE A 85 -5.52 0.66 13.89
C ILE A 85 -6.33 0.80 12.61
N ARG A 86 -6.49 2.04 12.13
CA ARG A 86 -7.00 2.30 10.78
C ARG A 86 -5.85 2.12 9.80
N MET A 87 -5.99 1.12 8.94
CA MET A 87 -5.08 0.83 7.85
C MET A 87 -5.69 1.35 6.55
N THR A 88 -4.90 2.09 5.79
CA THR A 88 -5.27 2.50 4.42
C THR A 88 -4.17 2.05 3.48
N TYR A 89 -4.50 1.44 2.36
CA TYR A 89 -3.55 1.03 1.34
C TYR A 89 -3.93 1.63 -0.01
N VAL A 90 -2.93 1.99 -0.81
CA VAL A 90 -3.09 2.36 -2.22
C VAL A 90 -2.04 1.61 -3.04
N PHE A 91 -2.48 1.00 -4.14
CA PHE A 91 -1.63 0.33 -5.12
C PHE A 91 -1.63 1.16 -6.40
N TYR A 92 -0.43 1.54 -6.84
CA TYR A 92 -0.22 2.43 -7.97
C TYR A 92 0.29 1.65 -9.19
N GLU A 93 -0.04 2.14 -10.37
CA GLU A 93 0.32 1.54 -11.66
C GLU A 93 1.83 1.27 -11.78
N SER A 94 2.67 2.12 -11.21
CA SER A 94 4.13 1.96 -11.26
C SER A 94 4.66 0.72 -10.56
N GLY A 95 3.84 0.00 -9.78
CA GLY A 95 4.29 -1.08 -8.89
C GLY A 95 4.56 -0.62 -7.45
N LEU A 96 4.19 0.61 -7.11
CA LEU A 96 4.29 1.15 -5.76
C LEU A 96 3.06 0.74 -4.94
N SER A 97 3.29 0.29 -3.71
CA SER A 97 2.25 0.18 -2.69
C SER A 97 2.59 1.13 -1.54
N ILE A 98 1.63 1.95 -1.16
CA ILE A 98 1.72 2.81 0.02
C ILE A 98 0.69 2.34 1.03
N ASN A 99 1.08 2.30 2.30
CA ASN A 99 0.15 2.04 3.38
C ASN A 99 0.27 3.10 4.48
N VAL A 100 -0.86 3.53 5.03
CA VAL A 100 -0.93 4.35 6.23
C VAL A 100 -1.38 3.45 7.38
N MET A 101 -0.52 3.32 8.39
CA MET A 101 -0.87 2.77 9.68
C MET A 101 -1.25 3.93 10.60
N TYR A 102 -2.51 3.97 11.05
CA TYR A 102 -3.00 5.05 11.91
C TYR A 102 -3.66 4.50 13.17
N THR A 103 -2.91 4.43 14.26
CA THR A 103 -3.47 4.03 15.56
C THR A 103 -4.51 5.05 16.02
N LEU A 104 -5.71 4.57 16.39
CA LEU A 104 -6.84 5.43 16.77
C LEU A 104 -6.71 5.99 18.18
N ALA A 105 -6.04 5.27 19.08
CA ALA A 105 -5.76 5.76 20.42
C ALA A 105 -4.84 6.99 20.38
N GLU A 106 -5.09 7.93 21.31
CA GLU A 106 -4.28 9.13 21.48
C GLU A 106 -2.81 8.77 21.76
N GLY A 107 -1.88 9.49 21.12
CA GLY A 107 -0.44 9.19 21.21
C GLY A 107 0.00 7.87 20.56
N GLY A 108 -0.90 7.18 19.86
CA GLY A 108 -0.60 5.93 19.16
C GLY A 108 0.39 6.10 18.00
N LYS A 109 1.05 5.00 17.61
CA LYS A 109 2.01 5.01 16.49
C LYS A 109 1.27 5.24 15.16
N ARG A 110 1.75 6.21 14.38
CA ARG A 110 1.22 6.56 13.06
C ARG A 110 2.38 6.65 12.06
N ALA A 111 2.27 5.96 10.93
CA ALA A 111 3.36 5.88 9.97
C ALA A 111 2.85 5.61 8.55
N VAL A 112 3.63 6.05 7.57
CA VAL A 112 3.49 5.69 6.17
C VAL A 112 4.55 4.66 5.82
N GLY A 113 4.14 3.52 5.29
CA GLY A 113 5.01 2.53 4.66
C GLY A 113 5.03 2.72 3.15
N LEU A 114 6.23 2.59 2.57
CA LEU A 114 6.49 2.67 1.13
C LEU A 114 7.05 1.33 0.68
N LYS A 115 6.44 0.68 -0.31
CA LYS A 115 6.88 -0.61 -0.84
C LYS A 115 6.96 -0.57 -2.35
N LEU A 116 8.15 -0.81 -2.89
CA LEU A 116 8.39 -0.96 -4.32
C LEU A 116 8.40 -2.44 -4.67
N SER A 117 7.59 -2.80 -5.68
CA SER A 117 7.58 -4.14 -6.24
C SER A 117 8.92 -4.49 -6.89
N GLU A 118 9.14 -5.78 -7.11
CA GLU A 118 10.28 -6.25 -7.92
C GLU A 118 10.18 -5.70 -9.34
N GLY A 119 11.31 -5.34 -9.96
CA GLY A 119 11.35 -4.76 -11.31
C GLY A 119 11.05 -3.25 -11.41
N MET A 120 10.54 -2.61 -10.35
CA MET A 120 10.28 -1.17 -10.34
C MET A 120 11.57 -0.35 -10.13
N GLU A 121 11.69 0.87 -10.66
CA GLU A 121 12.74 1.82 -10.24
C GLU A 121 12.30 2.66 -9.03
N VAL A 122 13.21 3.35 -8.34
CA VAL A 122 12.80 4.30 -7.29
C VAL A 122 12.28 5.55 -8.00
N PRO A 123 11.03 5.97 -7.79
CA PRO A 123 10.48 7.15 -8.47
C PRO A 123 11.13 8.42 -7.88
N GLU A 124 11.21 9.48 -8.69
CA GLU A 124 11.96 10.71 -8.34
C GLU A 124 11.45 11.34 -7.04
N GLU A 125 10.12 11.38 -6.86
CA GLU A 125 9.45 11.90 -5.67
C GLU A 125 9.79 11.12 -4.38
N LEU A 126 10.35 9.91 -4.50
CA LEU A 126 10.81 9.07 -3.38
C LEU A 126 12.35 8.90 -3.34
N SER A 127 13.11 9.63 -4.16
CA SER A 127 14.57 9.50 -4.28
C SER A 127 15.33 9.77 -2.96
N ALA A 128 14.76 10.56 -2.05
CA ALA A 128 15.33 10.84 -0.74
C ALA A 128 15.29 9.64 0.22
N PHE A 129 14.48 8.62 -0.06
CA PHE A 129 14.33 7.45 0.81
C PHE A 129 15.37 6.38 0.52
N LYS A 130 15.84 5.75 1.61
CA LYS A 130 16.63 4.51 1.51
C LYS A 130 15.70 3.32 1.62
N PHE A 131 15.84 2.39 0.71
CA PHE A 131 14.99 1.19 0.64
C PHE A 131 15.77 -0.07 1.04
N ALA A 132 15.27 -0.75 2.07
CA ALA A 132 15.76 -2.07 2.46
C ALA A 132 15.11 -3.15 1.61
N ARG A 133 15.83 -4.25 1.32
CA ARG A 133 15.32 -5.37 0.52
C ARG A 133 14.87 -6.51 1.41
N GLN A 134 13.72 -7.10 1.11
CA GLN A 134 13.18 -8.30 1.73
C GLN A 134 12.71 -9.27 0.65
N LYS A 135 12.99 -10.56 0.83
CA LYS A 135 12.45 -11.61 -0.04
C LYS A 135 11.04 -12.01 0.38
N SER A 136 10.15 -12.17 -0.59
CA SER A 136 8.80 -12.68 -0.47
C SER A 136 8.62 -13.87 -1.39
N ARG A 137 7.92 -14.91 -0.92
CA ARG A 137 7.50 -16.02 -1.77
C ARG A 137 6.45 -15.61 -2.81
N LEU A 138 5.65 -14.57 -2.52
CA LEU A 138 4.56 -14.12 -3.37
C LEU A 138 4.97 -12.96 -4.29
N ALA A 139 5.93 -12.12 -3.87
CA ALA A 139 6.22 -10.83 -4.51
C ALA A 139 7.67 -10.68 -4.98
N GLY A 140 8.45 -11.76 -5.02
CA GLY A 140 9.89 -11.69 -5.29
C GLY A 140 10.61 -10.81 -4.26
N THR A 141 11.39 -9.83 -4.71
CA THR A 141 12.08 -8.87 -3.86
C THR A 141 11.25 -7.60 -3.64
N ILE A 142 10.76 -7.41 -2.41
CA ILE A 142 10.12 -6.17 -1.97
C ILE A 142 11.19 -5.20 -1.47
N ARG A 143 11.12 -3.94 -1.90
CA ARG A 143 11.94 -2.85 -1.35
C ARG A 143 11.09 -1.95 -0.47
N GLY A 144 11.37 -1.92 0.82
CA GLY A 144 10.60 -1.19 1.82
C GLY A 144 11.31 0.03 2.39
N SER A 145 10.56 1.11 2.64
CA SER A 145 10.95 2.25 3.47
C SER A 145 9.74 2.75 4.26
N PHE A 146 9.91 3.71 5.16
CA PHE A 146 8.80 4.29 5.92
C PHE A 146 9.15 5.67 6.46
N PHE A 147 8.13 6.41 6.90
CA PHE A 147 8.30 7.56 7.78
C PHE A 147 7.17 7.66 8.81
N VAL A 148 7.44 8.30 9.93
CA VAL A 148 6.46 8.56 11.01
C VAL A 148 5.66 9.82 10.69
N ILE A 149 4.35 9.76 10.90
CA ILE A 149 3.41 10.88 10.76
C ILE A 149 3.50 11.75 12.00
N LYS A 150 3.60 13.07 11.82
CA LYS A 150 3.68 14.07 12.90
C LYS A 150 2.36 14.82 13.12
N GLY A 151 1.54 14.96 12.09
CA GLY A 151 0.25 15.62 12.12
C GLY A 151 -0.93 14.69 12.47
N GLU A 152 -2.13 15.23 12.35
CA GLU A 152 -3.40 14.52 12.59
C GLU A 152 -4.30 14.55 11.35
N TYR A 153 -4.92 13.41 11.02
CA TYR A 153 -5.51 13.12 9.71
C TYR A 153 -6.68 12.14 9.80
#